data_AF-A0A5J5RD71-F1
#
_entry.id   AF-A0A5J5RD71-F1
#
_cell.length_a   1.000
_cell.length_b   1.000
_cell.length_c   1.000
_cell.angle_alpha   90.00
_cell.angle_beta   90.00
_cell.angle_gamma   90.00
#
_symmetry.space_group_name_H-M   'P 1'
#
loop_
_entity.id
_entity.type
_entity.pdbx_description
1 polymer ?
#
loop_
_entity_poly.entity_id
_entity_poly.type
_entity_poly.pdbx_seq_one_letter_code
_entity_poly.pdbx_strand_id
1 'polypeptide(L)'
;MWAPTRNSSQPSNKKLQKQGSALLGVLVVRQDLKMKAGKIASQCAHAATGIYAELMHSDRSLLREWEDCGQPKIVVTCRNQQEMNKLRDAAEGIGLPTFVVADAGRTQVSAGSKTVLAIGPGPKVVVDSVTGKLNLL
;
A
#
# COMPACT_ATOMS: atom_id res chain seq x y z
N MET A 1 36.07 49.23 16.13
CA MET A 1 35.90 49.25 14.67
C MET A 1 36.03 47.82 14.15
N TRP A 2 34.91 47.11 14.02
CA TRP A 2 34.72 45.92 13.16
C TRP A 2 33.22 45.60 13.14
N ALA A 3 32.64 45.48 11.94
CA ALA A 3 31.31 44.92 11.68
C ALA A 3 31.48 43.92 10.50
N PRO A 4 30.43 43.21 10.05
CA PRO A 4 29.78 42.03 10.64
C PRO A 4 29.84 40.81 9.68
N THR A 5 29.48 39.60 10.12
CA THR A 5 29.12 38.48 9.20
C THR A 5 27.94 37.69 9.79
N ARG A 6 26.75 37.89 9.21
CA ARG A 6 26.05 37.01 8.23
C ARG A 6 25.51 35.69 8.80
N ASN A 7 24.21 35.77 9.08
CA ASN A 7 23.18 34.73 9.00
C ASN A 7 23.51 33.58 8.04
N SER A 8 23.49 32.33 8.53
CA SER A 8 23.33 31.12 7.71
C SER A 8 22.17 30.31 8.28
N SER A 9 20.97 30.68 7.83
CA SER A 9 19.78 29.85 7.96
C SER A 9 20.03 28.58 7.15
N GLN A 10 20.26 27.46 7.82
CA GLN A 10 20.25 26.15 7.17
C GLN A 10 18.83 25.91 6.62
N PRO A 11 18.66 25.65 5.32
CA PRO A 11 17.36 25.26 4.81
C PRO A 11 17.03 23.86 5.34
N SER A 12 15.89 23.78 6.03
CA SER A 12 15.26 22.53 6.44
C SER A 12 15.12 21.60 5.23
N ASN A 13 15.51 20.35 5.43
CA ASN A 13 15.54 19.30 4.42
C ASN A 13 14.13 18.77 4.08
N LYS A 14 13.18 19.67 3.83
CA LYS A 14 11.82 19.38 3.37
C LYS A 14 11.72 19.67 1.88
N LYS A 15 12.33 18.82 1.07
CA LYS A 15 12.01 18.65 -0.35
C LYS A 15 12.65 17.35 -0.83
N LEU A 16 12.09 16.23 -0.36
CA LEU A 16 12.22 14.99 -1.12
C LEU A 16 11.51 15.28 -2.45
N GLN A 17 12.28 15.25 -3.51
CA GLN A 17 11.91 15.74 -4.83
C GLN A 17 10.59 15.09 -5.27
N LYS A 18 9.59 15.91 -5.62
CA LYS A 18 8.45 15.50 -6.46
C LYS A 18 9.00 15.17 -7.86
N GLN A 19 9.67 14.04 -8.00
CA GLN A 19 9.66 13.36 -9.29
C GLN A 19 8.26 12.78 -9.43
N GLY A 20 7.59 13.05 -10.54
CA GLY A 20 6.31 12.44 -10.90
C GLY A 20 6.48 10.94 -11.14
N SER A 21 6.83 10.20 -10.09
CA SER A 21 6.92 8.76 -10.11
C SER A 21 5.50 8.22 -10.11
N ALA A 22 5.16 7.41 -11.12
CA ALA A 22 3.86 6.75 -11.20
C ALA A 22 3.55 6.05 -9.87
N LEU A 23 2.40 6.39 -9.28
CA LEU A 23 1.92 5.76 -8.06
C LEU A 23 1.25 4.43 -8.41
N LEU A 24 1.47 3.41 -7.60
CA LEU A 24 0.79 2.12 -7.73
C LEU A 24 0.38 1.55 -6.39
N GLY A 25 -0.65 0.71 -6.40
CA GLY A 25 -1.03 -0.14 -5.27
C GLY A 25 -0.65 -1.60 -5.53
N VAL A 26 -0.45 -2.36 -4.46
CA VAL A 26 -0.22 -3.81 -4.50
C VAL A 26 -1.27 -4.52 -3.65
N LEU A 27 -1.85 -5.59 -4.19
CA LEU A 27 -2.81 -6.45 -3.50
C LEU A 27 -2.13 -7.78 -3.19
N VAL A 28 -1.85 -8.04 -1.92
CA VAL A 28 -1.16 -9.24 -1.43
C VAL A 28 -2.18 -10.29 -1.01
N VAL A 29 -2.22 -11.42 -1.74
CA VAL A 29 -3.17 -12.52 -1.54
C VAL A 29 -2.52 -13.66 -0.76
N ARG A 30 -3.23 -14.17 0.25
CA ARG A 30 -2.80 -15.35 1.01
C ARG A 30 -3.01 -16.66 0.24
N GLN A 31 -1.92 -17.41 0.06
CA GLN A 31 -1.90 -18.69 -0.66
C GLN A 31 -2.27 -19.91 0.21
N ASP A 32 -2.16 -19.80 1.54
CA ASP A 32 -2.55 -20.87 2.47
C ASP A 32 -4.07 -21.09 2.52
N LEU A 33 -4.86 -20.07 2.17
CA LEU A 33 -6.32 -20.14 2.18
C LEU A 33 -6.92 -20.89 0.97
N LYS A 34 -6.09 -21.24 -0.03
CA LYS A 34 -6.51 -21.99 -1.24
C LYS A 34 -7.79 -21.44 -1.89
N MET A 35 -7.92 -20.11 -1.92
CA MET A 35 -9.09 -19.44 -2.49
C MET A 35 -9.19 -19.72 -3.99
N LYS A 36 -10.41 -20.01 -4.48
CA LYS A 36 -10.69 -20.12 -5.92
C LYS A 36 -10.59 -18.74 -6.59
N ALA A 37 -10.33 -18.73 -7.91
CA ALA A 37 -10.15 -17.50 -8.69
C ALA A 37 -11.25 -16.43 -8.46
N GLY A 38 -12.52 -16.82 -8.50
CA GLY A 38 -13.63 -15.89 -8.26
C GLY A 38 -13.63 -15.26 -6.85
N LYS A 39 -13.22 -16.03 -5.84
CA LYS A 39 -13.08 -15.51 -4.48
C LYS A 39 -11.90 -14.56 -4.37
N ILE A 40 -10.77 -14.87 -5.00
CA ILE A 40 -9.61 -13.98 -5.05
C ILE A 40 -9.99 -12.65 -5.71
N ALA A 41 -10.64 -12.69 -6.88
CA ALA A 41 -11.08 -11.49 -7.58
C ALA A 41 -11.98 -10.59 -6.70
N SER A 42 -12.96 -11.18 -6.02
CA SER A 42 -13.84 -10.46 -5.10
C SER A 42 -13.07 -9.85 -3.91
N GLN A 43 -12.14 -10.58 -3.29
CA GLN A 43 -11.36 -10.05 -2.16
C GLN A 43 -10.37 -8.96 -2.59
N CYS A 44 -9.76 -9.08 -3.77
CA CYS A 44 -8.93 -8.03 -4.36
C CYS A 44 -9.75 -6.77 -4.65
N ALA A 45 -10.98 -6.92 -5.17
CA ALA A 45 -11.89 -5.79 -5.37
C ALA A 45 -12.22 -5.10 -4.04
N HIS A 46 -12.56 -5.87 -2.99
CA HIS A 46 -12.81 -5.31 -1.65
C HIS A 46 -11.59 -4.57 -1.08
N ALA A 47 -10.39 -5.12 -1.25
CA ALA A 47 -9.16 -4.48 -0.79
C ALA A 47 -8.90 -3.16 -1.52
N ALA A 48 -9.08 -3.14 -2.84
CA ALA A 48 -8.93 -1.95 -3.66
C ALA A 48 -9.97 -0.86 -3.33
N THR A 49 -11.24 -1.23 -3.13
CA THR A 49 -12.28 -0.27 -2.72
C THR A 49 -12.09 0.20 -1.28
N GLY A 50 -11.59 -0.67 -0.40
CA GLY A 50 -11.33 -0.33 1.00
C GLY A 50 -10.26 0.73 1.13
N ILE A 51 -9.11 0.53 0.47
CA ILE A 51 -8.04 1.54 0.49
C ILE A 51 -8.45 2.84 -0.21
N TYR A 52 -9.25 2.75 -1.28
CA TYR A 52 -9.83 3.93 -1.93
C TYR A 52 -10.70 4.73 -0.95
N ALA A 53 -11.62 4.07 -0.25
CA ALA A 53 -12.52 4.70 0.71
C ALA A 53 -11.76 5.29 1.91
N GLU A 54 -10.69 4.63 2.37
CA GLU A 54 -9.84 5.17 3.43
C GLU A 54 -9.16 6.47 3.01
N LEU A 55 -8.50 6.48 1.84
CA LEU A 55 -7.84 7.67 1.30
C LEU A 55 -8.80 8.80 0.96
N MET A 56 -10.03 8.45 0.60
CA MET A 56 -11.10 9.43 0.39
C MET A 56 -11.34 10.31 1.63
N HIS A 57 -11.01 9.81 2.82
CA HIS A 57 -11.13 10.53 4.08
C HIS A 57 -9.78 10.99 4.65
N SER A 58 -8.71 10.21 4.48
CA SER A 58 -7.41 10.47 5.12
C SER A 58 -6.43 11.26 4.26
N ASP A 59 -6.38 11.03 2.95
CA ASP A 59 -5.43 11.68 2.03
C ASP A 59 -5.97 11.79 0.60
N ARG A 60 -6.81 12.80 0.39
CA ARG A 60 -7.44 13.08 -0.92
C ARG A 60 -6.45 13.50 -2.00
N SER A 61 -5.32 14.07 -1.61
CA SER A 61 -4.29 14.49 -2.57
C SER A 61 -3.58 13.27 -3.14
N LEU A 62 -3.14 12.35 -2.28
CA LEU A 62 -2.52 11.10 -2.71
C LEU A 62 -3.47 10.26 -3.57
N LEU A 63 -4.74 10.18 -3.17
CA LEU A 63 -5.76 9.49 -3.95
C LEU A 63 -5.87 10.07 -5.37
N ARG A 64 -5.91 11.40 -5.48
CA ARG A 64 -6.03 12.07 -6.78
C ARG A 64 -4.81 11.83 -7.66
N GLU A 65 -3.61 11.89 -7.09
CA GLU A 65 -2.37 11.59 -7.82
C GLU A 65 -2.38 10.14 -8.34
N TRP A 66 -2.92 9.18 -7.57
CA TRP A 66 -3.05 7.79 -8.00
C TRP A 66 -4.15 7.61 -9.07
N GLU A 67 -5.27 8.34 -8.97
CA GLU A 67 -6.30 8.43 -10.01
C GLU A 67 -5.75 8.93 -11.34
N ASP A 68 -4.97 10.01 -11.31
CA ASP A 68 -4.34 10.59 -12.50
C ASP A 68 -3.30 9.64 -13.13
N CYS A 69 -2.78 8.68 -12.36
CA CYS A 69 -1.93 7.58 -12.86
C CYS A 69 -2.73 6.39 -13.45
N GLY A 70 -4.07 6.43 -13.47
CA GLY A 70 -4.92 5.32 -13.91
C GLY A 70 -5.14 4.24 -12.84
N GLN A 71 -4.81 4.54 -11.58
CA GLN A 71 -4.99 3.66 -10.43
C GLN A 71 -4.38 2.24 -10.59
N PRO A 72 -3.12 2.08 -11.03
CA PRO A 72 -2.54 0.77 -11.31
C PRO A 72 -2.46 -0.08 -10.04
N LYS A 73 -2.75 -1.38 -10.20
CA LYS A 73 -2.77 -2.39 -9.14
C LYS A 73 -2.01 -3.63 -9.60
N ILE A 74 -1.07 -4.11 -8.79
CA ILE A 74 -0.37 -5.38 -9.02
C ILE A 74 -0.86 -6.38 -7.98
N VAL A 75 -1.18 -7.60 -8.42
CA VAL A 75 -1.60 -8.66 -7.50
C VAL A 75 -0.45 -9.62 -7.29
N VAL A 76 -0.04 -9.80 -6.04
CA VAL A 76 1.06 -10.66 -5.61
C VAL A 76 0.59 -11.60 -4.51
N THR A 77 1.47 -12.51 -4.11
CA THR A 77 1.15 -13.57 -3.15
C THR A 77 2.02 -13.52 -1.92
N CYS A 78 1.45 -13.91 -0.78
CA CYS A 78 2.19 -14.27 0.42
C CYS A 78 1.76 -15.67 0.89
N ARG A 79 2.63 -16.32 1.66
CA ARG A 79 2.48 -17.70 2.11
C ARG A 79 1.36 -17.84 3.13
N ASN A 80 1.27 -16.92 4.09
CA ASN A 80 0.35 -17.02 5.23
C ASN A 80 0.11 -15.67 5.94
N GLN A 81 -0.74 -15.70 6.98
CA GLN A 81 -1.07 -14.51 7.79
C GLN A 81 0.14 -13.85 8.46
N GLN A 82 1.13 -14.64 8.88
CA GLN A 82 2.30 -14.10 9.56
C GLN A 82 3.14 -13.26 8.60
N GLU A 83 3.35 -13.74 7.37
CA GLU A 83 4.02 -12.97 6.33
C GLU A 83 3.23 -11.71 5.94
N MET A 84 1.90 -11.83 5.79
CA MET A 84 1.02 -10.69 5.54
C MET A 84 1.15 -9.60 6.62
N ASN A 85 1.17 -9.98 7.91
CA ASN A 85 1.33 -9.02 9.01
C ASN A 85 2.70 -8.33 8.93
N LYS A 86 3.78 -9.07 8.65
CA LYS A 86 5.12 -8.47 8.48
C LYS A 86 5.17 -7.45 7.34
N LEU A 87 4.52 -7.76 6.22
CA LEU A 87 4.42 -6.84 5.07
C LEU A 87 3.64 -5.58 5.42
N ARG A 88 2.54 -5.73 6.16
CA ARG A 88 1.75 -4.60 6.67
C ARG A 88 2.58 -3.71 7.59
N ASP A 89 3.21 -4.29 8.61
CA ASP A 89 4.00 -3.55 9.59
C ASP A 89 5.16 -2.80 8.90
N ALA A 90 5.80 -3.43 7.91
CA ALA A 90 6.85 -2.81 7.11
C ALA A 90 6.33 -1.64 6.25
N ALA A 91 5.16 -1.77 5.64
CA ALA A 91 4.52 -0.72 4.85
C ALA A 91 4.08 0.47 5.72
N GLU A 92 3.38 0.20 6.82
CA GLU A 92 2.95 1.22 7.78
C GLU A 92 4.15 1.95 8.40
N GLY A 93 5.23 1.22 8.70
CA GLY A 93 6.47 1.78 9.25
C GLY A 93 7.20 2.78 8.34
N ILE A 94 6.94 2.75 7.03
CA ILE A 94 7.46 3.73 6.06
C ILE A 94 6.38 4.71 5.55
N GLY A 95 5.20 4.69 6.16
CA GLY A 95 4.10 5.60 5.86
C GLY A 95 3.30 5.25 4.60
N LEU A 96 3.37 4.01 4.11
CA LEU A 96 2.48 3.56 3.03
C LEU A 96 1.08 3.26 3.60
N PRO A 97 0.00 3.71 2.92
CA PRO A 97 -1.35 3.31 3.26
C PRO A 97 -1.52 1.79 3.16
N THR A 98 -2.30 1.20 4.08
CA THR A 98 -2.62 -0.24 4.02
C THR A 98 -4.07 -0.51 4.40
N PHE A 99 -4.66 -1.54 3.78
CA PHE A 99 -6.02 -1.97 4.11
C PHE A 99 -6.11 -3.49 4.10
N VAL A 100 -6.76 -4.09 5.10
CA VAL A 100 -6.88 -5.55 5.21
C VAL A 100 -8.33 -5.99 5.07
N VAL A 101 -8.58 -6.92 4.15
CA VAL A 101 -9.88 -7.57 4.02
C VAL A 101 -9.92 -8.83 4.89
N ALA A 102 -10.95 -8.94 5.72
CA ALA A 102 -11.30 -10.17 6.42
C ALA A 102 -12.53 -10.81 5.79
N ASP A 103 -12.55 -12.14 5.65
CA ASP A 103 -13.76 -12.82 5.18
C ASP A 103 -14.87 -12.71 6.23
N ALA A 104 -16.04 -12.24 5.83
CA ALA A 104 -17.21 -12.11 6.70
C ALA A 104 -17.86 -13.47 7.05
N GLY A 105 -17.23 -14.60 6.70
CA GLY A 105 -17.73 -15.94 7.02
C GLY A 105 -18.84 -16.44 6.10
N ARG A 106 -18.98 -15.88 4.89
CA ARG A 106 -19.99 -16.31 3.91
C ARG A 106 -19.45 -17.29 2.86
N THR A 107 -18.20 -17.74 3.00
CA THR A 107 -17.51 -18.57 1.98
C THR A 107 -16.58 -19.64 2.58
N GLN A 108 -15.80 -20.31 1.71
CA GLN A 108 -14.92 -21.48 1.95
C GLN A 108 -13.77 -21.28 2.95
N VAL A 109 -13.67 -20.12 3.62
CA VAL A 109 -12.60 -19.79 4.58
C VAL A 109 -13.24 -19.54 5.95
N SER A 110 -12.54 -19.85 7.04
CA SER A 110 -13.04 -19.55 8.38
C SER A 110 -13.35 -18.06 8.53
N ALA A 111 -14.50 -17.76 9.14
CA ALA A 111 -14.94 -16.41 9.40
C ALA A 111 -13.87 -15.60 10.15
N GLY A 112 -13.67 -14.34 9.75
CA GLY A 112 -12.66 -13.46 10.35
C GLY A 112 -11.23 -13.65 9.81
N SER A 113 -10.98 -14.61 8.93
CA SER A 113 -9.67 -14.77 8.31
C SER A 113 -9.32 -13.58 7.43
N LYS A 114 -8.16 -12.96 7.69
CA LYS A 114 -7.54 -11.96 6.80
C LYS A 114 -7.18 -12.62 5.48
N THR A 115 -7.63 -12.09 4.35
CA THR A 115 -7.53 -12.74 3.02
C THR A 115 -6.60 -11.99 2.08
N VAL A 116 -6.80 -10.67 1.95
CA VAL A 116 -6.04 -9.79 1.07
C VAL A 116 -5.63 -8.54 1.83
N LEU A 117 -4.38 -8.11 1.62
CA LEU A 117 -3.80 -6.87 2.12
C LEU A 117 -3.54 -5.94 0.93
N ALA A 118 -4.09 -4.74 0.94
CA ALA A 118 -3.67 -3.66 0.06
C ALA A 118 -2.49 -2.90 0.68
N ILE A 119 -1.49 -2.59 -0.13
CA ILE A 119 -0.33 -1.73 0.21
C ILE A 119 -0.25 -0.62 -0.84
N GLY A 120 -0.09 0.62 -0.39
CA GLY A 120 -0.11 1.79 -1.25
C GLY A 120 -1.53 2.37 -1.44
N PRO A 121 -1.70 3.34 -2.36
CA PRO A 121 -0.79 3.70 -3.42
C PRO A 121 0.46 4.42 -2.90
N GLY A 122 1.56 4.26 -3.63
CA GLY A 122 2.81 4.96 -3.34
C GLY A 122 3.77 4.91 -4.53
N PRO A 123 4.88 5.65 -4.48
CA PRO A 123 5.93 5.59 -5.49
C PRO A 123 6.41 4.15 -5.67
N LYS A 124 6.56 3.69 -6.92
CA LYS A 124 6.97 2.31 -7.23
C LYS A 124 8.17 1.84 -6.40
N VAL A 125 9.23 2.66 -6.31
CA VAL A 125 10.46 2.32 -5.56
C VAL A 125 10.16 2.06 -4.08
N VAL A 126 9.26 2.84 -3.49
CA VAL A 126 8.87 2.71 -2.07
C VAL A 126 8.02 1.45 -1.89
N VAL A 127 7.06 1.20 -2.76
CA VAL A 127 6.21 -0.01 -2.70
C VAL A 127 7.01 -1.29 -2.95
N ASP A 128 7.95 -1.27 -3.90
CA ASP A 128 8.82 -2.40 -4.21
C ASP A 128 9.79 -2.73 -3.07
N SER A 129 10.16 -1.74 -2.23
CA SER A 129 11.00 -2.00 -1.04
C SER A 129 10.34 -2.96 -0.04
N VAL A 130 9.01 -3.03 -0.05
CA VAL A 130 8.20 -3.93 0.77
C VAL A 130 7.80 -5.19 0.01
N THR A 131 7.39 -5.04 -1.25
CA THR A 131 6.67 -6.09 -1.99
C THR A 131 7.45 -6.69 -3.18
N GLY A 132 8.59 -6.12 -3.56
CA GLY A 132 9.28 -6.44 -4.81
C GLY A 132 9.89 -7.84 -4.89
N LYS A 133 9.94 -8.59 -3.77
CA LYS A 133 10.38 -9.99 -3.72
C LYS A 133 9.23 -10.99 -3.77
N LEU A 134 7.98 -10.53 -3.77
CA LEU A 134 6.80 -11.38 -3.80
C LEU A 134 6.51 -11.83 -5.24
N ASN A 135 5.98 -13.04 -5.37
CA ASN A 135 5.59 -13.58 -6.67
C ASN A 135 4.24 -13.00 -7.09
N LEU A 136 4.08 -12.74 -8.39
CA LEU A 136 2.77 -12.45 -9.00
C LEU A 136 1.78 -13.60 -8.72
N LEU A 137 0.50 -13.26 -8.59
CA LEU A 137 -0.60 -14.22 -8.38
C LEU A 137 -0.87 -15.08 -9.62
#